data_AF-A0A534ASW1-F1
#
_entry.id   AF-A0A534ASW1-F1
#
_cell.length_a   1.000
_cell.length_b   1.000
_cell.length_c   1.000
_cell.angle_alpha   90.00
_cell.angle_beta   90.00
_cell.angle_gamma   90.00
#
_symmetry.space_group_name_H-M   'P 1'
#
loop_
_entity.id
_entity.type
_entity.pdbx_description
1 polymer ?
#
loop_
_entity_poly.entity_id
_entity_poly.type
_entity_poly.pdbx_seq_one_letter_code
_entity_poly.pdbx_strand_id
1 'polypeptide(L)'
;QLASYWGEIAHDAAQRFVTRMGAAAGGAPTLDGALKLYELWVNCAEESYAATVRKEEFCRLQAQLANASAALLVEQRRHAETLVRAFGLPSRNEVDALYAQLKELRTQLAELTEARRAKPPQPDRATAGRGAGKRPASAPARDRRSRRARKPRA
;
A
#
# COMPACT_ATOMS: atom_id res chain seq x y z
N GLN A 1 -6.84 3.99 29.67
CA GLN A 1 -5.43 3.66 29.97
C GLN A 1 -4.49 4.71 29.39
N LEU A 2 -4.49 5.00 28.08
CA LEU A 2 -3.66 6.11 27.56
C LEU A 2 -4.07 7.48 28.15
N ALA A 3 -5.37 7.73 28.29
CA ALA A 3 -5.90 8.96 28.88
C ALA A 3 -5.47 9.19 30.34
N SER A 4 -5.25 8.12 31.13
CA SER A 4 -4.77 8.27 32.51
C SER A 4 -3.31 8.73 32.54
N TYR A 5 -2.46 8.25 31.62
CA TYR A 5 -1.08 8.75 31.49
C TYR A 5 -1.03 10.24 31.16
N TRP A 6 -1.91 10.73 30.27
CA TRP A 6 -2.01 12.17 29.99
C TRP A 6 -2.45 12.97 31.22
N GLY A 7 -3.36 12.43 32.03
CA GLY A 7 -3.75 13.02 33.32
C GLY A 7 -2.59 13.06 34.33
N GLU A 8 -1.81 11.98 34.43
CA GLU A 8 -0.61 11.91 35.28
C GLU A 8 0.44 12.94 34.86
N ILE A 9 0.73 13.07 33.56
CA ILE A 9 1.67 14.06 33.01
C ILE A 9 1.21 15.48 33.36
N ALA A 10 -0.07 15.80 33.10
CA ALA A 10 -0.60 17.12 33.39
C ALA A 10 -0.54 17.44 34.89
N HIS A 11 -0.82 16.46 35.75
CA HIS A 11 -0.74 16.62 37.20
C HIS A 11 0.70 16.85 37.67
N ASP A 12 1.65 16.03 37.24
CA ASP A 12 3.07 16.16 37.61
C ASP A 12 3.68 17.47 37.08
N ALA A 13 3.35 17.87 35.84
CA ALA A 13 3.73 19.18 35.29
C ALA A 13 3.22 20.35 36.15
N ALA A 14 1.94 20.30 36.57
CA ALA A 14 1.35 21.31 37.44
C ALA A 14 2.01 21.36 38.82
N GLN A 15 2.30 20.21 39.43
CA GLN A 15 3.01 20.15 40.72
C GLN A 15 4.42 20.75 40.62
N ARG A 16 5.18 20.41 39.57
CA ARG A 16 6.51 20.98 39.32
C ARG A 16 6.46 22.48 39.12
N PHE A 17 5.47 22.95 38.34
CA PHE A 17 5.28 24.36 38.07
C PHE A 17 4.97 25.15 39.34
N VAL A 18 4.02 24.69 40.17
CA VAL A 18 3.69 25.32 41.46
C VAL A 18 4.90 25.35 42.39
N THR A 19 5.65 24.24 42.46
CA THR A 19 6.87 24.14 43.28
C THR A 19 7.94 25.15 42.85
N ARG A 20 8.17 25.30 41.53
CA ARG A 20 9.16 26.26 40.98
C ARG A 20 8.69 27.70 41.04
N MET A 21 7.38 27.95 40.92
CA MET A 21 6.78 29.28 41.03
C MET A 21 6.86 29.83 42.46
N GLY A 22 6.86 28.96 43.48
CA GLY A 22 6.98 29.32 44.90
C GLY A 22 8.21 30.16 45.29
N ALA A 23 9.16 30.37 44.36
CA ALA A 23 10.33 31.22 44.53
C ALA A 23 10.26 32.58 43.77
N ALA A 24 9.22 32.85 42.97
CA ALA A 24 9.21 33.97 42.02
C ALA A 24 8.13 35.05 42.28
N ALA A 25 7.28 34.89 43.30
CA ALA A 25 6.15 35.77 43.55
C ALA A 25 6.54 36.99 44.41
N GLY A 26 6.84 38.13 43.77
CA GLY A 26 7.13 39.37 44.50
C GLY A 26 7.18 40.67 43.69
N GLY A 27 6.67 40.72 42.45
CA GLY A 27 6.79 41.91 41.59
C GLY A 27 5.55 42.21 40.76
N ALA A 28 5.43 43.47 40.30
CA ALA A 28 4.36 43.91 39.41
C ALA A 28 4.39 43.15 38.07
N PRO A 29 3.24 42.82 37.47
CA PRO A 29 3.19 42.05 36.23
C PRO A 29 3.77 42.85 35.06
N THR A 30 4.84 42.32 34.47
CA THR A 30 5.45 42.81 33.23
C THR A 30 5.29 41.77 32.12
N LEU A 31 5.33 42.19 30.84
CA LEU A 31 5.26 41.28 29.70
C LEU A 31 6.39 40.22 29.74
N ASP A 32 7.61 40.63 30.09
CA ASP A 32 8.74 39.73 30.27
C ASP A 32 8.53 38.74 31.42
N GLY A 33 7.86 39.17 32.50
CA GLY A 33 7.48 38.29 33.60
C GLY A 33 6.47 37.23 33.16
N ALA A 34 5.49 37.61 32.33
CA ALA A 34 4.50 36.69 31.78
C ALA A 34 5.12 35.67 30.81
N LEU A 35 6.06 36.09 29.95
CA LEU A 35 6.76 35.20 29.04
C LEU A 35 7.62 34.17 29.82
N LYS A 36 8.37 34.63 30.82
CA LYS A 36 9.17 33.75 31.69
C LYS A 36 8.31 32.73 32.44
N LEU A 37 7.11 33.13 32.85
CA LEU A 37 6.16 32.22 33.49
C LEU A 37 5.67 31.14 32.52
N TYR A 38 5.39 31.51 31.28
CA TYR A 38 5.02 30.57 30.22
C TYR A 38 6.16 29.61 29.88
N GLU A 39 7.39 30.10 29.73
CA GLU A 39 8.57 29.26 29.51
C GLU A 39 8.78 28.27 30.66
N LEU A 40 8.64 28.72 31.91
CA LEU A 40 8.73 27.86 33.07
C LEU A 40 7.64 26.76 33.06
N TRP A 41 6.41 27.11 32.68
CA TRP A 41 5.32 26.16 32.50
C TRP A 41 5.66 25.12 31.43
N VAL A 42 6.09 25.55 30.25
CA VAL A 42 6.46 24.65 29.14
C VAL A 42 7.58 23.70 29.56
N ASN A 43 8.63 24.20 30.21
CA ASN A 43 9.73 23.36 30.71
C ASN A 43 9.23 22.29 31.71
N CYS A 44 8.34 22.65 32.63
CA CYS A 44 7.76 21.68 33.57
C CYS A 44 6.93 20.61 32.85
N ALA A 45 6.15 21.01 31.85
CA ALA A 45 5.36 20.10 31.03
C ALA A 45 6.23 19.15 30.20
N GLU A 46 7.29 19.69 29.55
CA GLU A 46 8.23 18.90 28.76
C GLU A 46 8.98 17.88 29.60
N GLU A 47 9.45 18.25 30.79
CA GLU A 47 10.12 17.31 31.70
C GLU A 47 9.20 16.18 32.15
N SER A 48 7.96 16.51 32.52
CA SER A 48 6.97 15.50 32.95
C SER A 48 6.59 14.56 31.82
N TYR A 49 6.41 15.13 30.61
CA TYR A 49 6.17 14.37 29.40
C TYR A 49 7.35 13.43 29.08
N ALA A 50 8.59 13.95 29.08
CA ALA A 50 9.79 13.17 28.80
C ALA A 50 10.00 12.00 29.79
N ALA A 51 9.60 12.17 31.05
CA ALA A 51 9.62 11.09 32.04
C ALA A 51 8.62 9.97 31.73
N THR A 52 7.46 10.32 31.14
CA THR A 52 6.39 9.35 30.87
C THR A 52 6.55 8.65 29.52
N VAL A 53 7.03 9.34 28.48
CA VAL A 53 7.27 8.75 27.15
C VAL A 53 8.32 7.63 27.18
N ARG A 54 9.22 7.65 28.16
CA ARG A 54 10.22 6.58 28.35
C ARG A 54 9.62 5.28 28.87
N LYS A 55 8.37 5.26 29.35
CA LYS A 55 7.72 4.06 29.86
C LYS A 55 7.30 3.17 28.68
N GLU A 56 7.74 1.91 28.68
CA GLU A 56 7.41 0.93 27.63
C GLU A 56 5.90 0.76 27.44
N GLU A 57 5.13 0.78 28.54
CA GLU A 57 3.68 0.70 28.51
C GLU A 57 3.01 1.86 27.77
N PHE A 58 3.54 3.08 27.90
CA PHE A 58 3.03 4.24 27.16
C PHE A 58 3.25 4.07 25.65
N CYS A 59 4.47 3.67 25.26
CA CYS A 59 4.81 3.37 23.86
C CYS A 59 3.92 2.27 23.29
N ARG A 60 3.68 1.20 24.06
CA ARG A 60 2.82 0.08 23.66
C ARG A 60 1.39 0.54 23.41
N LEU A 61 0.79 1.28 24.35
CA LEU A 61 -0.57 1.79 24.22
C LEU A 61 -0.71 2.79 23.07
N GLN A 62 0.30 3.64 22.85
CA GLN A 62 0.32 4.58 21.74
C GLN A 62 0.41 3.86 20.39
N ALA A 63 1.24 2.81 20.30
CA ALA A 63 1.33 1.99 19.09
C ALA A 63 0.02 1.23 18.81
N GLN A 64 -0.63 0.69 19.85
CA GLN A 64 -1.95 0.05 19.71
C GLN A 64 -3.00 1.04 19.20
N LEU A 65 -3.03 2.26 19.74
CA LEU A 65 -3.93 3.31 19.26
C LEU A 65 -3.65 3.67 17.80
N ALA A 66 -2.37 3.87 17.43
CA ALA A 66 -1.97 4.17 16.06
C ALA A 66 -2.42 3.06 15.10
N ASN A 67 -2.16 1.79 15.43
CA ASN A 67 -2.58 0.64 14.64
C ASN A 67 -4.10 0.55 14.50
N ALA A 68 -4.85 0.77 15.59
CA ALA A 68 -6.31 0.78 15.56
C ALA A 68 -6.86 1.92 14.69
N SER A 69 -6.25 3.11 14.78
CA SER A 69 -6.64 4.26 13.95
C SER A 69 -6.36 4.03 12.46
N ALA A 70 -5.22 3.40 12.12
CA ALA A 70 -4.91 3.01 10.76
C ALA A 70 -5.89 1.97 10.22
N ALA A 71 -6.23 0.95 11.01
CA ALA A 71 -7.23 -0.05 10.65
C ALA A 71 -8.61 0.59 10.40
N LEU A 72 -9.01 1.55 11.25
CA LEU A 72 -10.25 2.30 11.06
C LEU A 72 -10.25 3.10 9.75
N LEU A 73 -9.16 3.79 9.42
CA LEU A 73 -9.04 4.54 8.17
C LEU A 73 -9.14 3.63 6.93
N VAL A 74 -8.59 2.42 6.99
CA VAL A 74 -8.70 1.42 5.92
C VAL A 74 -10.16 1.00 5.72
N GLU A 75 -10.88 0.68 6.79
CA GLU A 75 -12.30 0.30 6.68
C GLU A 75 -13.17 1.47 6.23
N GLN A 76 -12.92 2.69 6.72
CA GLN A 76 -13.60 3.90 6.24
C GLN A 76 -13.40 4.09 4.73
N ARG A 77 -12.18 3.88 4.22
CA ARG A 77 -11.91 3.93 2.78
C ARG A 77 -12.70 2.86 2.03
N ARG A 78 -12.76 1.63 2.55
CA ARG A 78 -13.55 0.55 1.94
C ARG A 78 -15.05 0.89 1.88
N HIS A 79 -15.59 1.48 2.94
CA HIS A 79 -16.97 1.95 2.96
C HIS A 79 -17.20 3.07 1.94
N ALA A 80 -16.29 4.04 1.86
CA ALA A 80 -16.37 5.10 0.86
C ALA A 80 -16.35 4.55 -0.57
N GLU A 81 -15.47 3.58 -0.87
CA GLU A 81 -15.44 2.93 -2.18
C GLU A 81 -16.73 2.17 -2.49
N THR A 82 -17.36 1.53 -1.50
CA THR A 82 -18.66 0.86 -1.67
C THR A 82 -19.76 1.87 -2.03
N LEU A 83 -19.77 3.03 -1.38
CA LEU A 83 -20.70 4.11 -1.68
C LEU A 83 -20.49 4.67 -3.09
N VAL A 84 -19.24 4.99 -3.45
CA VAL A 84 -18.87 5.50 -4.77
C VAL A 84 -19.30 4.52 -5.88
N ARG A 85 -19.10 3.21 -5.68
CA ARG A 85 -19.59 2.15 -6.58
C ARG A 85 -21.11 2.13 -6.70
N ALA A 86 -21.85 2.32 -5.61
CA ALA A 86 -23.31 2.37 -5.63
C ALA A 86 -23.85 3.53 -6.47
N PHE A 87 -23.11 4.64 -6.56
CA PHE A 87 -23.41 5.76 -7.44
C PHE A 87 -22.85 5.61 -8.88
N GLY A 88 -22.28 4.46 -9.22
CA GLY A 88 -21.72 4.18 -10.54
C GLY A 88 -20.42 4.93 -10.85
N LEU A 89 -19.75 5.48 -9.84
CA LEU A 89 -18.47 6.16 -9.97
C LEU A 89 -17.32 5.14 -9.79
N PRO A 90 -16.18 5.31 -10.50
CA PRO A 90 -15.05 4.41 -10.37
C PRO A 90 -14.38 4.57 -9.00
N SER A 91 -14.12 3.45 -8.32
CA SER A 91 -13.35 3.46 -7.07
C SER A 91 -11.85 3.59 -7.34
N ARG A 92 -11.10 4.16 -6.39
CA ARG A 92 -9.65 4.32 -6.51
C ARG A 92 -8.94 2.99 -6.76
N ASN A 93 -9.33 1.93 -6.06
CA ASN A 93 -8.75 0.61 -6.25
C ASN A 93 -9.02 0.01 -7.65
N GLU A 94 -10.16 0.31 -8.28
CA GLU A 94 -10.41 -0.10 -9.67
C GLU A 94 -9.52 0.65 -10.65
N VAL A 95 -9.38 1.96 -10.47
CA VAL A 95 -8.50 2.78 -11.30
C VAL A 95 -7.05 2.28 -11.18
N ASP A 96 -6.58 2.03 -9.96
CA ASP A 96 -5.24 1.49 -9.71
C ASP A 96 -5.05 0.10 -10.35
N ALA A 97 -6.06 -0.78 -10.26
CA ALA A 97 -6.02 -2.10 -10.90
C ALA A 97 -5.97 -2.00 -12.43
N LEU A 98 -6.73 -1.09 -13.03
CA LEU A 98 -6.70 -0.83 -14.47
C LEU A 98 -5.34 -0.29 -14.91
N TYR A 99 -4.72 0.60 -14.13
CA TYR A 99 -3.36 1.08 -14.40
C TYR A 99 -2.33 -0.05 -14.34
N ALA A 100 -2.43 -0.95 -13.37
CA ALA A 100 -1.55 -2.10 -13.25
C ALA A 100 -1.68 -3.05 -14.45
N GLN A 101 -2.91 -3.38 -14.87
CA GLN A 101 -3.17 -4.20 -16.05
C GLN A 101 -2.66 -3.53 -17.33
N LEU A 102 -2.85 -2.23 -17.49
CA LEU A 102 -2.35 -1.48 -18.65
C LEU A 102 -0.82 -1.49 -18.71
N LYS A 103 -0.16 -1.37 -17.56
CA LYS A 103 1.31 -1.44 -17.47
C LYS A 103 1.80 -2.84 -17.85
N GLU A 104 1.18 -3.88 -17.33
CA GLU A 104 1.50 -5.27 -17.64
C GLU A 104 1.38 -5.56 -19.15
N LEU A 105 0.26 -5.14 -19.76
CA LEU A 105 0.05 -5.32 -21.20
C LEU A 105 1.11 -4.58 -22.03
N ARG A 106 1.52 -3.38 -21.60
CA ARG A 106 2.61 -2.64 -22.28
C ARG A 106 3.93 -3.39 -22.22
N THR A 107 4.26 -3.99 -21.09
CA THR A 107 5.47 -4.82 -20.93
C THR A 107 5.42 -6.04 -21.84
N GLN A 108 4.32 -6.79 -21.83
CA GLN A 108 4.16 -7.96 -22.70
C GLN A 108 4.24 -7.61 -24.19
N LEU A 109 3.66 -6.47 -24.60
CA LEU A 109 3.78 -5.99 -25.97
C LEU A 109 5.24 -5.66 -26.32
N ALA A 110 5.96 -4.98 -25.43
CA ALA A 110 7.38 -4.67 -25.64
C ALA A 110 8.19 -5.97 -25.80
N GLU A 111 8.01 -6.94 -24.90
CA GLU A 111 8.68 -8.25 -24.96
C GLU A 111 8.38 -9.01 -26.26
N LEU A 112 7.12 -9.06 -26.70
CA LEU A 112 6.75 -9.69 -27.97
C LEU A 112 7.35 -8.98 -29.18
N THR A 113 7.39 -7.64 -29.16
CA THR A 113 8.02 -6.88 -30.25
C THR A 113 9.53 -7.11 -30.30
N GLU A 114 10.20 -7.19 -29.15
CA GLU A 114 11.63 -7.49 -29.08
C GLU A 114 11.93 -8.95 -29.45
N ALA A 115 11.14 -9.92 -29.00
CA ALA A 115 11.26 -11.32 -29.41
C ALA A 115 11.04 -11.50 -30.92
N ARG A 116 10.13 -10.74 -31.53
CA ARG A 116 9.91 -10.73 -32.98
C ARG A 116 11.10 -10.10 -33.72
N ARG A 117 11.70 -9.03 -33.19
CA ARG A 117 12.90 -8.40 -33.75
C ARG A 117 14.15 -9.28 -33.63
N ALA A 118 14.26 -10.04 -32.53
CA ALA A 118 15.38 -10.95 -32.27
C ALA A 118 15.32 -12.26 -33.08
N LYS A 119 14.19 -12.57 -33.73
CA LYS A 119 14.06 -13.77 -34.58
C LYS A 119 14.75 -13.52 -35.93
N PRO A 120 15.81 -14.26 -36.30
CA PRO A 120 16.52 -14.04 -37.56
C PRO A 120 15.64 -14.41 -38.77
N PRO A 121 15.91 -13.82 -39.96
CA PRO A 121 15.15 -14.12 -41.16
C PRO A 121 15.25 -15.63 -41.46
N GLN A 122 14.09 -16.27 -41.55
CA GLN A 122 14.00 -17.68 -41.90
C GLN A 122 14.45 -17.82 -43.36
N PRO A 123 15.47 -18.63 -43.68
CA PRO A 123 15.96 -18.73 -45.04
C PRO A 123 14.83 -19.29 -45.93
N ASP A 124 14.55 -18.57 -47.01
CA ASP A 124 13.58 -18.94 -48.03
C ASP A 124 13.78 -20.40 -48.44
N ARG A 125 12.76 -21.24 -48.24
CA ARG A 125 12.66 -22.54 -48.89
C ARG A 125 12.30 -22.33 -50.36
N ALA A 126 13.21 -21.71 -51.11
CA ALA A 126 13.12 -21.57 -52.54
C ALA A 126 14.51 -21.80 -53.13
N THR A 127 14.80 -23.08 -53.39
CA THR A 127 15.58 -23.63 -54.54
C THR A 127 16.30 -24.92 -54.13
N ALA A 128 15.63 -26.05 -54.37
CA ALA A 128 16.31 -27.33 -54.55
C ALA A 128 15.47 -28.18 -55.52
N GLY A 129 15.38 -27.70 -56.76
CA GLY A 129 15.11 -28.61 -57.86
C GLY A 129 16.41 -29.31 -58.25
N ARG A 130 16.34 -30.64 -58.38
CA ARG A 130 16.82 -31.45 -59.52
C ARG A 130 17.72 -32.63 -59.12
N GLY A 131 17.23 -33.85 -59.37
CA GLY A 131 18.10 -35.01 -59.60
C GLY A 131 17.63 -36.36 -59.05
N ALA A 132 17.01 -37.14 -59.94
CA ALA A 132 17.14 -38.60 -60.07
C ALA A 132 16.61 -39.56 -58.96
N GLY A 133 15.52 -40.25 -59.33
CA GLY A 133 15.51 -41.72 -59.32
C GLY A 133 14.87 -42.43 -58.11
N LYS A 134 13.65 -42.94 -58.32
CA LYS A 134 13.29 -44.38 -58.43
C LYS A 134 11.89 -44.64 -57.82
N ARG A 135 10.95 -45.09 -58.67
CA ARG A 135 9.68 -45.74 -58.28
C ARG A 135 9.98 -47.11 -57.63
N PRO A 136 9.12 -47.63 -56.74
CA PRO A 136 7.92 -48.37 -57.13
C PRO A 136 6.67 -47.88 -56.37
N ALA A 137 5.49 -47.68 -56.99
CA ALA A 137 4.52 -48.63 -57.56
C ALA A 137 3.62 -49.34 -56.51
N SER A 138 2.33 -48.93 -56.53
CA SER A 138 1.08 -49.69 -56.30
C SER A 138 0.55 -49.97 -54.87
N ALA A 139 -0.43 -49.14 -54.43
CA ALA A 139 -1.84 -49.39 -54.02
C ALA A 139 -2.27 -50.68 -53.24
N PRO A 140 -3.48 -50.73 -52.59
CA PRO A 140 -4.51 -49.70 -52.39
C PRO A 140 -5.05 -49.55 -50.94
N ALA A 141 -6.00 -48.62 -50.82
CA ALA A 141 -6.77 -48.19 -49.66
C ALA A 141 -7.54 -49.29 -48.89
N ARG A 142 -7.74 -49.05 -47.58
CA ARG A 142 -8.91 -49.55 -46.87
C ARG A 142 -9.48 -48.49 -45.92
N ASP A 143 -10.67 -48.04 -46.30
CA ASP A 143 -11.63 -47.29 -45.49
C ASP A 143 -11.89 -47.98 -44.14
N ARG A 144 -11.90 -47.20 -43.06
CA ARG A 144 -12.84 -47.42 -41.96
C ARG A 144 -13.07 -46.14 -41.16
N ARG A 145 -14.15 -45.46 -41.55
CA ARG A 145 -15.05 -44.67 -40.69
C ARG A 145 -14.94 -45.02 -39.19
N SER A 146 -14.76 -44.01 -38.35
CA SER A 146 -15.59 -43.88 -37.15
C SER A 146 -15.77 -42.42 -36.73
N ARG A 147 -16.97 -41.96 -37.05
CA ARG A 147 -17.68 -40.79 -36.55
C ARG A 147 -17.79 -40.87 -35.03
N ARG A 148 -17.38 -39.83 -34.29
CA ARG A 148 -18.02 -39.58 -32.98
C ARG A 148 -18.21 -38.09 -32.74
N ALA A 149 -19.49 -37.79 -32.53
CA ALA A 149 -20.08 -36.47 -32.44
C ALA A 149 -19.78 -35.79 -31.11
N ARG A 150 -19.79 -34.47 -31.19
CA ARG A 150 -19.93 -33.51 -30.09
C ARG A 150 -21.10 -33.86 -29.16
N LYS A 151 -20.98 -33.50 -27.89
CA LYS A 151 -22.10 -33.00 -27.08
C LYS A 151 -21.59 -31.99 -26.04
N PRO A 152 -22.14 -30.76 -25.98
CA PRO A 152 -22.01 -29.90 -24.81
C PRO A 152 -23.10 -30.27 -23.79
N ARG A 153 -22.86 -29.97 -22.52
CA ARG A 153 -23.87 -30.11 -21.46
C ARG A 153 -24.15 -28.73 -20.86
N ALA A 154 -25.45 -28.48 -20.71
CA ALA A 154 -26.07 -27.39 -19.98
C ALA A 154 -25.69 -27.41 -18.51
#